data_AF-A0A7C4FP87-F1
#
_entry.id   AF-A0A7C4FP87-F1
#
_cell.length_a   1.000
_cell.length_b   1.000
_cell.length_c   1.000
_cell.angle_alpha   90.00
_cell.angle_beta   90.00
_cell.angle_gamma   90.00
#
_symmetry.space_group_name_H-M   'P 1'
#
loop_
_entity.id
_entity.type
_entity.pdbx_description
1 polymer ?
#
loop_
_entity_poly.entity_id
_entity_poly.type
_entity_poly.pdbx_seq_one_letter_code
_entity_poly.pdbx_strand_id
1 'polypeptide(L)'
;MARILVITKWYPNEDNPVNALFVREFVKAKMLYNDVIVLYSELTSIRNPKFPYEIRDSFEDDIRTIRFIYKRGFLKFHRVINLIGWIHCLLKLSKEGYRPDIIHFHEYDASLS
;
A
#
# COMPACT_ATOMS: atom_id res chain seq x y z
N MET A 1 -14.52 7.22 16.23
CA MET A 1 -13.75 6.23 15.45
C MET A 1 -13.61 6.79 14.05
N ALA A 2 -12.40 7.16 13.62
CA ALA A 2 -12.16 7.66 12.26
C ALA A 2 -11.68 6.52 11.36
N ARG A 3 -11.92 6.63 10.06
CA ARG A 3 -11.37 5.74 9.03
C ARG A 3 -10.10 6.36 8.45
N ILE A 4 -8.98 5.69 8.62
CA ILE A 4 -7.67 6.19 8.24
C ILE A 4 -7.09 5.30 7.13
N LEU A 5 -6.85 5.90 5.96
CA LEU A 5 -6.11 5.25 4.89
C LEU A 5 -4.64 5.65 4.99
N VAL A 6 -3.77 4.69 5.29
CA VAL A 6 -2.32 4.88 5.32
C VAL A 6 -1.74 4.43 3.99
N ILE A 7 -1.20 5.37 3.23
CA ILE A 7 -0.54 5.11 1.95
C ILE A 7 0.96 5.09 2.19
N THR A 8 1.64 3.99 1.87
CA THR A 8 3.09 3.87 2.04
C THR A 8 3.78 3.26 0.83
N LYS A 9 4.99 3.74 0.54
CA LYS A 9 5.90 3.18 -0.48
C LYS A 9 6.79 2.06 0.08
N TRP A 10 6.82 1.91 1.41
CA TRP A 10 7.64 0.93 2.12
C TRP A 10 6.80 0.28 3.23
N TYR A 11 6.66 -1.04 3.22
CA TYR A 11 5.96 -1.82 4.24
C TYR A 11 6.66 -3.18 4.37
N PRO A 12 6.60 -3.85 5.54
CA PRO A 12 7.15 -5.20 5.67
C PRO A 12 6.56 -6.13 4.59
N ASN A 13 7.44 -6.86 3.91
CA ASN A 13 7.07 -7.90 2.94
C ASN A 13 7.88 -9.17 3.22
N GLU A 14 7.54 -10.27 2.53
CA GLU A 14 8.22 -11.57 2.70
C GLU A 14 9.72 -11.51 2.40
N ASP A 15 10.11 -10.69 1.42
CA ASP A 15 11.50 -10.51 1.01
C ASP A 15 12.31 -9.62 1.97
N ASN A 16 11.66 -8.68 2.65
CA ASN A 16 12.28 -7.76 3.59
C ASN A 16 11.34 -7.45 4.78
N PRO A 17 11.28 -8.34 5.79
CA PRO A 17 10.35 -8.23 6.90
C PRO A 17 10.69 -7.08 7.88
N VAL A 18 11.90 -6.51 7.79
CA VAL A 18 12.36 -5.41 8.65
C VAL A 18 12.03 -4.04 8.03
N ASN A 19 11.67 -4.01 6.75
CA ASN A 19 11.44 -2.76 6.05
C ASN A 19 10.25 -2.00 6.65
N ALA A 20 10.46 -0.72 7.00
CA ALA A 20 9.41 0.13 7.57
C ALA A 20 8.68 -0.45 8.80
N LEU A 21 9.40 -1.17 9.69
CA LEU A 21 8.87 -1.66 10.97
C LEU A 21 8.13 -0.56 11.77
N PHE A 22 8.65 0.67 11.73
CA PHE A 22 8.02 1.84 12.35
C PHE A 22 6.61 2.11 11.81
N VAL A 23 6.39 1.98 10.49
CA VAL A 23 5.06 2.19 9.89
C VAL A 23 4.08 1.16 10.42
N ARG A 24 4.51 -0.10 10.59
CA ARG A 24 3.67 -1.15 11.17
C ARG A 24 3.29 -0.82 12.62
N GLU A 25 4.25 -0.47 13.47
CA GLU A 25 3.96 -0.12 14.88
C GLU A 25 3.10 1.15 14.99
N PHE A 26 3.32 2.14 14.12
CA PHE A 26 2.49 3.33 14.02
C PHE A 26 1.04 3.02 13.62
N VAL A 27 0.85 2.12 12.66
CA VAL A 27 -0.48 1.65 12.25
C VAL A 27 -1.15 0.90 13.40
N LYS A 28 -0.44 -0.02 14.06
CA LYS A 28 -0.96 -0.76 15.24
C LYS A 28 -1.43 0.18 16.34
N ALA A 29 -0.65 1.20 16.66
CA ALA A 29 -1.02 2.20 17.66
C ALA A 29 -2.29 2.98 17.26
N LYS A 30 -2.44 3.34 15.97
CA LYS A 30 -3.63 4.03 15.46
C LYS A 30 -4.88 3.15 15.45
N MET A 31 -4.71 1.84 15.19
CA MET A 31 -5.81 0.87 15.14
C MET A 31 -6.53 0.66 16.48
N LEU A 32 -5.87 0.96 17.60
CA LEU A 32 -6.49 0.87 18.93
C LEU A 32 -7.79 1.69 19.06
N TYR A 33 -7.91 2.77 18.27
CA TYR A 33 -9.03 3.71 18.37
C TYR A 33 -9.69 4.04 17.02
N ASN A 34 -9.14 3.53 15.91
CA ASN A 34 -9.52 3.90 14.55
C ASN A 34 -9.54 2.68 13.62
N ASP A 35 -10.30 2.79 12.54
CA ASP A 35 -10.32 1.79 11.47
C ASP A 35 -9.26 2.14 10.44
N VAL A 36 -8.15 1.41 10.43
CA VAL A 36 -6.97 1.74 9.62
C VAL A 36 -6.79 0.70 8.51
N ILE A 37 -6.69 1.18 7.27
CA ILE A 37 -6.29 0.36 6.12
C ILE A 37 -4.94 0.84 5.63
N VAL A 38 -4.03 -0.10 5.36
CA VAL A 38 -2.74 0.18 4.75
C VAL A 38 -2.81 -0.13 3.27
N LEU A 39 -2.41 0.83 2.44
CA LEU A 39 -2.23 0.66 1.01
C LEU A 39 -0.74 0.78 0.70
N TYR A 40 -0.16 -0.29 0.19
CA TYR A 40 1.26 -0.43 -0.08
C TYR A 40 1.51 -0.71 -1.56
N SER A 41 2.37 0.08 -2.21
CA SER A 41 2.82 -0.21 -3.58
C SER A 41 4.18 -0.91 -3.59
N GLU A 42 4.23 -2.10 -4.16
CA GLU A 42 5.43 -2.91 -4.28
C GLU A 42 5.91 -2.97 -5.73
N LEU A 43 7.08 -2.39 -5.99
CA LEU A 43 7.78 -2.60 -7.25
C LEU A 43 8.57 -3.91 -7.17
N THR A 44 8.07 -4.97 -7.79
CA THR A 44 8.77 -6.25 -7.79
C THR A 44 9.51 -6.48 -9.12
N SER A 45 10.72 -7.03 -9.01
CA SER A 45 11.45 -7.65 -10.12
C SER A 45 11.40 -9.18 -10.07
N ILE A 46 10.95 -9.75 -8.93
CA ILE A 46 11.11 -11.16 -8.56
C ILE A 46 9.78 -11.92 -8.72
N ARG A 47 8.65 -11.32 -8.31
CA ARG A 47 7.31 -11.89 -8.52
C ARG A 47 6.82 -11.54 -9.92
N ASN A 48 6.31 -12.53 -10.65
CA ASN A 48 5.65 -12.33 -11.94
C ASN A 48 4.14 -12.11 -11.70
N PRO A 49 3.64 -10.86 -11.66
CA PRO A 49 2.21 -10.62 -11.55
C PRO A 49 1.48 -11.18 -12.79
N LYS A 50 0.25 -11.66 -12.61
CA LYS A 50 -0.53 -12.35 -13.67
C LYS A 50 -0.84 -11.46 -14.90
N PHE A 51 -0.90 -10.13 -14.74
CA PHE A 51 -0.92 -9.10 -15.79
C PHE A 51 -0.34 -7.78 -15.17
N PRO A 52 -0.19 -6.61 -15.85
CA PRO A 52 0.86 -5.61 -15.56
C PRO A 52 0.95 -5.10 -14.10
N TYR A 53 -0.12 -5.29 -13.34
CA TYR A 53 -0.16 -5.20 -11.88
C TYR A 53 -1.06 -6.30 -11.28
N GLU A 54 -0.85 -6.59 -10.00
CA GLU A 54 -1.64 -7.49 -9.16
C GLU A 54 -2.02 -6.76 -7.87
N ILE A 55 -3.28 -6.88 -7.44
CA ILE A 55 -3.75 -6.33 -6.16
C ILE A 55 -3.99 -7.51 -5.24
N ARG A 56 -3.28 -7.55 -4.11
CA ARG A 56 -3.51 -8.50 -3.02
C ARG A 56 -4.13 -7.79 -1.85
N ASP A 57 -5.09 -8.45 -1.21
CA ASP A 57 -5.76 -7.97 -0.01
C ASP A 57 -5.56 -9.04 1.05
N SER A 58 -4.73 -8.71 2.04
CA SER A 58 -4.36 -9.61 3.12
C SER A 58 -4.58 -8.92 4.46
N PHE A 59 -4.91 -9.72 5.47
CA PHE A 59 -4.83 -9.29 6.86
C PHE A 59 -3.47 -9.71 7.40
N GLU A 60 -2.66 -8.74 7.80
CA GLU A 60 -1.33 -8.96 8.36
C GLU A 60 -1.29 -8.36 9.76
N ASP A 61 -1.09 -9.17 10.79
CA ASP A 61 -1.16 -8.74 12.19
C ASP A 61 -2.47 -7.98 12.53
N ASP A 62 -3.62 -8.48 12.05
CA ASP A 62 -4.95 -7.85 12.13
C ASP A 62 -5.10 -6.51 11.37
N ILE A 63 -4.07 -6.10 10.64
CA ILE A 63 -4.08 -4.90 9.79
C ILE A 63 -4.54 -5.31 8.39
N ARG A 64 -5.65 -4.72 7.93
CA ARG A 64 -6.06 -4.87 6.54
C ARG A 64 -5.06 -4.14 5.63
N THR A 65 -4.35 -4.91 4.82
CA THR A 65 -3.27 -4.43 3.97
C THR A 65 -3.59 -4.74 2.51
N ILE A 66 -3.76 -3.69 1.71
CA ILE A 66 -3.94 -3.78 0.26
C ILE A 66 -2.58 -3.54 -0.40
N ARG A 67 -2.01 -4.60 -0.98
CA ARG A 67 -0.74 -4.56 -1.70
C ARG A 67 -0.99 -4.44 -3.19
N PHE A 68 -0.47 -3.36 -3.78
CA PHE A 68 -0.44 -3.12 -5.22
C PHE A 68 0.96 -3.50 -5.75
N ILE A 69 1.04 -4.64 -6.43
CA ILE A 69 2.29 -5.20 -6.96
C ILE A 69 2.34 -4.90 -8.46
N TYR A 70 3.38 -4.23 -8.95
CA TYR A 70 3.51 -3.92 -10.38
C TYR A 70 4.90 -4.20 -10.93
N LYS A 71 4.98 -4.55 -12.23
CA LYS A 71 6.22 -5.00 -12.87
C LYS A 71 7.01 -3.82 -13.44
N ARG A 72 8.32 -3.77 -13.14
CA ARG A 72 9.25 -2.76 -13.69
C ARG A 72 9.37 -2.80 -15.23
N GLY A 73 9.16 -3.97 -15.84
CA GLY A 73 9.40 -4.23 -17.27
C GLY A 73 8.69 -3.32 -18.27
N PHE A 74 7.65 -2.58 -17.86
CA PHE A 74 7.03 -1.51 -18.65
C PHE A 74 7.69 -0.14 -18.36
N LEU A 75 9.02 -0.05 -18.55
CA LEU A 75 9.84 1.12 -18.14
C LEU A 75 9.30 2.49 -18.58
N LYS A 76 8.67 2.60 -19.76
CA LYS A 76 8.13 3.88 -20.27
C LYS A 76 6.80 4.30 -19.64
N PHE A 77 5.99 3.35 -19.17
CA PHE A 77 4.64 3.62 -18.65
C PHE A 77 4.48 3.30 -17.17
N HIS A 78 5.56 2.98 -16.45
CA HIS A 78 5.52 2.64 -15.03
C HIS A 78 4.78 3.69 -14.18
N ARG A 79 4.92 4.99 -14.49
CA ARG A 79 4.20 6.07 -13.78
C ARG A 79 2.69 6.01 -14.02
N VAL A 80 2.28 5.74 -15.25
CA VAL A 80 0.87 5.63 -15.64
C VAL A 80 0.24 4.38 -15.04
N ILE A 81 0.96 3.25 -15.08
CA ILE A 81 0.51 2.00 -14.46
C ILE A 81 0.38 2.17 -12.94
N ASN A 82 1.34 2.84 -12.30
CA ASN A 82 1.27 3.13 -10.88
C ASN A 82 0.04 3.99 -10.56
N LEU A 83 -0.16 5.10 -11.28
CA LEU A 83 -1.32 5.98 -11.09
C LEU A 83 -2.66 5.25 -11.28
N ILE A 84 -2.79 4.45 -12.35
CA ILE A 84 -3.99 3.64 -12.60
C ILE A 84 -4.19 2.62 -11.47
N GLY A 85 -3.10 2.01 -10.98
CA GLY A 85 -3.10 1.11 -9.85
C GLY A 85 -3.62 1.74 -8.56
N TRP A 86 -3.14 2.93 -8.23
CA TRP A 86 -3.63 3.73 -7.10
C TRP A 86 -5.12 4.02 -7.22
N ILE A 87 -5.56 4.50 -8.39
CA ILE A 87 -6.97 4.77 -8.65
C ILE A 87 -7.78 3.48 -8.50
N HIS A 88 -7.29 2.35 -9.02
CA HIS A 88 -7.98 1.07 -8.91
C HIS A 88 -8.12 0.60 -7.46
N CYS A 89 -7.07 0.75 -6.64
CA CYS A 89 -7.13 0.41 -5.22
C CYS A 89 -8.11 1.31 -4.45
N LEU A 90 -8.11 2.61 -4.73
CA LEU A 90 -9.07 3.56 -4.14
C LEU A 90 -10.51 3.26 -4.58
N LEU A 91 -10.73 2.94 -5.85
CA LEU A 91 -12.05 2.54 -6.36
C LEU A 91 -12.51 1.22 -5.74
N LYS A 92 -11.61 0.26 -5.53
CA LYS A 92 -11.91 -0.99 -4.83
C LYS A 92 -12.39 -0.71 -3.40
N LEU A 93 -11.65 0.10 -2.65
CA LEU A 93 -12.04 0.53 -1.29
C LEU A 93 -13.39 1.24 -1.28
N SER A 94 -13.61 2.16 -2.23
CA SER A 94 -14.87 2.88 -2.35
C SER A 94 -16.05 1.95 -2.69
N LYS A 95 -15.85 0.91 -3.51
CA LYS A 95 -16.88 -0.08 -3.85
C LYS A 95 -17.27 -0.94 -2.65
N GLU A 96 -16.32 -1.21 -1.76
CA GLU A 96 -16.55 -1.91 -0.50
C GLU A 96 -17.18 -1.02 0.57
N GLY A 97 -17.46 0.25 0.25
CA GLY A 97 -18.05 1.22 1.18
C GLY A 97 -17.05 1.86 2.15
N TYR A 98 -15.75 1.58 2.00
CA TYR A 98 -14.73 2.22 2.79
C TYR A 98 -14.48 3.64 2.26
N ARG A 99 -14.84 4.63 3.08
CA ARG A 99 -14.58 6.05 2.83
C ARG A 99 -13.64 6.57 3.91
N PRO A 100 -12.35 6.80 3.61
CA PRO A 100 -11.43 7.33 4.60
C PRO A 100 -11.78 8.77 4.96
N ASP A 101 -11.81 9.07 6.25
CA ASP A 101 -11.92 10.42 6.77
C ASP A 101 -10.57 11.14 6.71
N ILE A 102 -9.48 10.37 6.85
CA ILE A 102 -8.10 10.87 6.88
C ILE A 102 -7.24 10.00 5.96
N ILE A 103 -6.43 10.64 5.12
CA ILE A 103 -5.42 9.98 4.29
C ILE A 103 -4.04 10.39 4.82
N HIS A 104 -3.26 9.42 5.30
CA HIS A 104 -1.90 9.62 5.76
C HIS A 104 -0.91 9.05 4.73
N PHE A 105 -0.15 9.93 4.09
CA PHE A 105 0.94 9.53 3.20
C PHE A 105 2.24 9.36 3.99
N HIS A 106 2.76 8.14 4.02
CA HIS A 106 4.10 7.81 4.48
C HIS A 106 5.00 7.59 3.26
N GLU A 107 5.48 8.70 2.71
CA GLU A 107 6.52 8.70 1.69
C GLU A 107 7.80 9.21 2.35
N TYR A 108 8.68 8.28 2.78
CA TYR A 108 10.03 8.65 3.20
C TYR A 108 10.92 8.57 1.96
N ASP A 109 10.87 9.62 1.12
CA ASP A 109 11.89 9.87 0.10
C ASP A 109 12.90 10.86 0.69
N ALA A 110 13.71 10.38 1.64
CA ALA A 110 14.85 11.15 2.16
C ALA A 110 16.05 11.13 1.20
N SER A 111 15.82 10.79 -0.07
CA SER A 111 16.80 10.94 -1.13
C SER A 111 16.84 12.41 -1.53
N LEU A 112 17.69 13.19 -0.86
CA LEU A 112 18.35 14.31 -1.53
C LEU A 112 19.05 13.71 -2.77
N SER A 113 18.47 13.92 -3.97
CA SER A 113 19.17 13.75 -5.24
C SER A 113 19.00 15.01 -6.07
#